data_AF-A0A1H3HW58-F1
#
_entry.id   AF-A0A1H3HW58-F1
#
_cell.length_a   1.000
_cell.length_b   1.000
_cell.length_c   1.000
_cell.angle_alpha   90.00
_cell.angle_beta   90.00
_cell.angle_gamma   90.00
#
_symmetry.space_group_name_H-M   'P 1'
#
loop_
_entity.id
_entity.type
_entity.pdbx_description
1 polymer ?
#
loop_
_entity_poly.entity_id
_entity_poly.type
_entity_poly.pdbx_seq_one_letter_code
_entity_poly.pdbx_strand_id
1 'polypeptide(L)'
;MRVCLLSLAFLFLTHLAAAQADDGFQRRDGTMFLVRNGEVRPMPHDVQLPNGRRITRDGWVVERDGRRTELRDGQGCTMLGEAARAEQNSRGRMLLHSAGSATIQTTPPRTSSVFWPGKKGKGKGKHKRKHK
;
A
#
# COMPACT_ATOMS: atom_id res chain seq x y z
N MET A 1 44.64 26.54 11.46
CA MET A 1 43.21 26.92 11.43
C MET A 1 42.65 26.95 10.00
N ARG A 2 42.88 25.89 9.20
CA ARG A 2 42.46 25.83 7.78
C ARG A 2 41.51 24.65 7.46
N VAL A 3 41.27 23.78 8.44
CA VAL A 3 40.43 22.57 8.30
C VAL A 3 38.98 22.81 8.73
N CYS A 4 38.70 23.92 9.45
CA CYS A 4 37.37 24.22 10.00
C CYS A 4 36.39 24.85 8.99
N LEU A 5 36.89 25.41 7.87
CA LEU A 5 36.06 26.08 6.88
C LEU A 5 35.48 25.13 5.82
N LEU A 6 36.01 23.91 5.69
CA LEU A 6 35.53 22.91 4.72
C LEU A 6 34.43 21.99 5.30
N SER A 7 34.33 21.85 6.62
CA SER A 7 33.30 21.05 7.29
C SER A 7 31.93 21.74 7.40
N LEU A 8 31.90 23.07 7.34
CA LEU A 8 30.66 23.87 7.36
C LEU A 8 29.91 23.89 6.02
N ALA A 9 30.58 23.62 4.91
CA ALA A 9 29.96 23.59 3.58
C ALA A 9 29.19 22.28 3.29
N PHE A 10 29.56 21.18 3.95
CA PHE A 10 28.91 19.88 3.73
C PHE A 10 27.58 19.71 4.47
N LEU A 11 27.30 20.54 5.47
CA LEU A 11 26.05 20.46 6.26
C LEU A 11 24.87 21.19 5.64
N PHE A 12 25.08 22.04 4.62
CA PHE A 12 23.99 22.76 3.96
C PHE A 12 23.38 22.02 2.76
N LEU A 13 24.01 20.94 2.26
CA LEU A 13 23.57 20.26 1.04
C LEU A 13 22.57 19.11 1.27
N THR A 14 22.24 18.77 2.52
CA THR A 14 21.41 17.58 2.83
C THR A 14 19.92 17.87 3.03
N HIS A 15 19.46 19.14 2.99
CA HIS A 15 18.08 19.46 3.38
C HIS A 15 17.03 19.51 2.26
N LEU A 16 17.38 19.19 1.00
CA LEU A 16 16.49 19.46 -0.14
C LEU A 16 15.44 18.37 -0.47
N ALA A 17 15.21 17.39 0.40
CA ALA A 17 14.45 16.17 0.03
C ALA A 17 13.12 15.93 0.79
N ALA A 18 12.50 16.95 1.41
CA ALA A 18 11.31 16.74 2.26
C ALA A 18 10.00 17.39 1.73
N ALA A 19 9.97 17.92 0.49
CA ALA A 19 8.81 18.68 -0.02
C ALA A 19 7.72 17.82 -0.69
N GLN A 20 7.85 16.49 -0.75
CA GLN A 20 6.87 15.60 -1.38
C GLN A 20 6.03 14.79 -0.37
N ALA A 21 6.17 15.05 0.93
CA ALA A 21 5.58 14.23 2.00
C ALA A 21 4.08 14.50 2.26
N ASP A 22 3.48 15.50 1.63
CA ASP A 22 2.13 15.97 2.00
C ASP A 22 1.04 15.57 1.00
N ASP A 23 1.40 15.10 -0.19
CA ASP A 23 0.46 14.78 -1.26
C ASP A 23 0.32 13.27 -1.45
N GLY A 24 -0.92 12.83 -1.62
CA GLY A 24 -1.23 11.44 -1.92
C GLY A 24 -2.68 11.12 -1.68
N PHE A 25 -2.93 9.93 -1.17
CA PHE A 25 -4.26 9.38 -0.96
C PHE A 25 -4.35 8.75 0.42
N GLN A 26 -5.53 8.82 1.03
CA GLN A 26 -5.81 8.23 2.33
C GLN A 26 -7.10 7.44 2.25
N ARG A 27 -7.11 6.24 2.83
CA ARG A 27 -8.34 5.51 3.10
C ARG A 27 -8.85 5.85 4.49
N ARG A 28 -10.11 6.24 4.59
CA ARG A 28 -10.79 6.53 5.84
C ARG A 28 -12.22 6.04 5.76
N ASP A 29 -12.62 5.25 6.75
CA ASP A 29 -13.99 4.73 6.87
C ASP A 29 -14.47 4.04 5.58
N GLY A 30 -13.59 3.23 4.98
CA GLY A 30 -13.83 2.52 3.71
C GLY A 30 -13.77 3.39 2.45
N THR A 31 -13.70 4.71 2.58
CA THR A 31 -13.69 5.66 1.45
C THR A 31 -12.30 6.22 1.20
N MET A 32 -11.92 6.37 -0.07
CA MET A 32 -10.67 7.04 -0.43
C MET A 32 -10.82 8.54 -0.55
N PHE A 33 -9.81 9.25 -0.06
CA PHE A 33 -9.66 10.69 -0.13
C PHE A 33 -8.32 11.05 -0.77
N LEU A 34 -8.31 12.16 -1.50
CA LEU A 34 -7.11 12.77 -2.03
C LEU A 34 -6.58 13.76 -0.99
N VAL A 35 -5.31 13.63 -0.63
CA VAL A 35 -4.60 14.61 0.19
C VAL A 35 -3.75 15.48 -0.72
N ARG A 36 -3.99 16.79 -0.72
CA ARG A 36 -3.13 17.76 -1.42
C ARG A 36 -2.80 18.94 -0.52
N ASN A 37 -1.52 19.23 -0.38
CA ASN A 37 -0.98 20.23 0.54
C ASN A 37 -1.48 20.03 1.99
N GLY A 38 -1.66 18.76 2.39
CA GLY A 38 -2.25 18.38 3.68
C GLY A 38 -3.76 18.58 3.82
N GLU A 39 -4.46 19.06 2.78
CA GLU A 39 -5.92 19.14 2.73
C GLU A 39 -6.53 17.84 2.20
N VAL A 40 -7.53 17.33 2.91
CA VAL A 40 -8.28 16.13 2.53
C VAL A 40 -9.46 16.52 1.65
N ARG A 41 -9.57 15.93 0.46
CA ARG A 41 -10.64 16.14 -0.51
C ARG A 41 -11.26 14.81 -0.92
N PRO A 42 -12.58 14.74 -1.17
CA PRO A 42 -13.20 13.52 -1.68
C PRO A 42 -12.57 13.07 -2.99
N MET A 43 -12.45 11.75 -3.18
CA MET A 43 -11.98 11.14 -4.43
C MET A 43 -13.17 10.44 -5.13
N PRO A 44 -13.94 11.16 -5.97
CA PRO A 44 -15.20 10.63 -6.53
C PRO A 44 -15.00 9.51 -7.57
N HIS A 45 -13.82 9.46 -8.17
CA HIS A 45 -13.47 8.54 -9.24
C HIS A 45 -12.09 7.93 -8.99
N ASP A 46 -11.86 6.77 -9.60
CA ASP A 46 -10.54 6.16 -9.63
C ASP A 46 -9.54 7.11 -10.31
N VAL A 47 -8.31 7.13 -9.81
CA VAL A 47 -7.24 7.99 -10.30
C VAL A 47 -6.17 7.14 -10.97
N GLN A 48 -5.88 7.44 -12.24
CA GLN A 48 -4.76 6.85 -12.95
C GLN A 48 -3.50 7.65 -12.63
N LEU A 49 -2.46 6.96 -12.17
CA LEU A 49 -1.17 7.54 -11.84
C LEU A 49 -0.27 7.58 -13.09
N PRO A 50 0.70 8.51 -13.15
CA PRO A 50 1.59 8.64 -14.31
C PRO A 50 2.50 7.43 -14.55
N ASN A 51 2.71 6.59 -13.53
CA ASN A 51 3.45 5.33 -13.63
C ASN A 51 2.60 4.14 -14.12
N GLY A 52 1.34 4.38 -14.51
CA GLY A 52 0.43 3.35 -15.00
C GLY A 52 -0.31 2.58 -13.90
N ARG A 53 -0.04 2.86 -12.62
CA ARG A 53 -0.86 2.35 -11.51
C ARG A 53 -2.22 3.05 -11.50
N ARG A 54 -3.21 2.45 -10.83
CA ARG A 54 -4.54 3.04 -10.60
C ARG A 54 -4.91 2.95 -9.13
N ILE A 55 -5.34 4.06 -8.55
CA ILE A 55 -5.92 4.12 -7.21
C ILE A 55 -7.43 4.09 -7.37
N THR A 56 -8.08 3.11 -6.75
CA THR A 56 -9.54 2.96 -6.79
C THR A 56 -10.19 3.64 -5.60
N ARG A 57 -11.41 4.15 -5.78
CA ARG A 57 -12.19 4.75 -4.67
C ARG A 57 -12.48 3.80 -3.52
N ASP A 58 -12.45 2.50 -3.80
CA ASP A 58 -12.72 1.42 -2.84
C ASP A 58 -11.49 1.08 -1.99
N GLY A 59 -10.35 1.75 -2.19
CA GLY A 59 -9.15 1.56 -1.38
C GLY A 59 -8.13 0.56 -1.91
N TRP A 60 -8.13 0.28 -3.21
CA TRP A 60 -7.12 -0.57 -3.85
C TRP A 60 -6.10 0.25 -4.65
N VAL A 61 -4.83 -0.12 -4.49
CA VAL A 61 -3.74 0.21 -5.42
C VAL A 61 -3.64 -0.90 -6.44
N VAL A 62 -3.93 -0.60 -7.70
CA VAL A 62 -3.82 -1.53 -8.83
C VAL A 62 -2.51 -1.22 -9.56
N GLU A 63 -1.62 -2.19 -9.59
CA GLU A 63 -0.37 -2.16 -10.33
C GLU A 63 -0.61 -2.22 -11.84
N ARG A 64 0.41 -1.84 -12.62
CA ARG A 64 0.33 -1.89 -14.10
C ARG A 64 0.06 -3.31 -14.63
N ASP A 65 0.54 -4.33 -13.93
CA ASP A 65 0.34 -5.75 -14.25
C ASP A 65 -1.05 -6.28 -13.83
N GLY A 66 -1.87 -5.45 -13.17
CA GLY A 66 -3.19 -5.80 -12.65
C GLY A 66 -3.19 -6.34 -11.22
N ARG A 67 -2.03 -6.54 -10.59
CA ARG A 67 -1.92 -6.93 -9.18
C ARG A 67 -2.55 -5.86 -8.30
N ARG A 68 -3.35 -6.27 -7.31
CA ARG A 68 -4.07 -5.34 -6.43
C ARG A 68 -3.54 -5.45 -5.00
N THR A 69 -3.31 -4.31 -4.38
CA THR A 69 -2.97 -4.20 -2.96
C THR A 69 -4.04 -3.38 -2.26
N GLU A 70 -4.64 -3.93 -1.20
CA GLU A 70 -5.63 -3.23 -0.41
C GLU A 70 -4.95 -2.27 0.57
N LEU A 71 -5.43 -1.03 0.65
CA LEU A 71 -5.11 -0.08 1.70
C LEU A 71 -6.11 -0.26 2.83
N ARG A 72 -5.67 -0.40 4.08
CA ARG A 72 -6.58 -0.44 5.24
C ARG A 72 -6.99 0.98 5.63
N ASP A 73 -8.07 1.11 6.40
CA ASP A 73 -8.44 2.40 6.98
C ASP A 73 -7.29 2.97 7.83
N GLY A 74 -7.04 4.26 7.69
CA GLY A 74 -5.89 4.95 8.28
C GLY A 74 -4.57 4.76 7.52
N GLN A 75 -4.53 3.92 6.49
CA GLN A 75 -3.42 3.86 5.54
C GLN A 75 -3.66 4.76 4.35
N GLY A 76 -2.60 5.01 3.60
CA GLY A 76 -2.64 5.80 2.39
C GLY A 76 -1.62 5.33 1.38
N CYS A 77 -1.52 6.09 0.29
CA CYS A 77 -0.42 5.93 -0.65
C CYS A 77 0.02 7.27 -1.22
N THR A 78 1.26 7.36 -1.65
CA THR A 78 1.82 8.57 -2.28
C THR A 78 1.21 8.82 -3.66
N MET A 79 1.55 9.95 -4.29
CA MET A 79 1.24 10.25 -5.69
C MET A 79 1.93 9.33 -6.72
N LEU A 80 2.69 8.34 -6.25
CA LEU A 80 3.23 7.24 -7.06
C LEU A 80 2.58 5.89 -6.72
N GLY A 81 1.59 5.87 -5.82
CA GLY A 81 0.91 4.66 -5.37
C GLY A 81 1.76 3.79 -4.44
N GLU A 82 2.79 4.36 -3.80
CA GLU A 82 3.56 3.65 -2.77
C GLU A 82 2.80 3.71 -1.45
N ALA A 83 2.67 2.58 -0.75
CA ALA A 83 1.98 2.55 0.53
C ALA A 83 2.65 3.50 1.55
N ALA A 84 1.84 4.31 2.20
CA ALA A 84 2.27 5.29 3.16
C ALA A 84 1.36 5.26 4.39
N ARG A 85 1.92 5.64 5.54
CA ARG A 85 1.11 5.86 6.74
C ARG A 85 0.57 7.27 6.69
N ALA A 86 -0.76 7.38 6.70
CA ALA A 86 -1.45 8.65 6.75
C ALA A 86 -1.61 9.05 8.22
N GLU A 87 -0.99 10.16 8.63
CA GLU A 87 -1.04 10.65 10.01
C GLU A 87 -1.44 12.11 10.04
N GLN A 88 -2.33 12.47 10.96
CA GLN A 88 -2.74 13.86 11.15
C GLN A 88 -1.80 14.50 12.17
N ASN A 89 -1.18 15.62 11.82
CA ASN A 89 -0.37 16.38 12.76
C ASN A 89 -1.23 17.18 13.74
N SER A 90 -0.60 17.78 14.76
CA SER A 90 -1.27 18.61 15.78
C SER A 90 -2.01 19.83 15.24
N ARG A 91 -1.76 20.21 13.97
CA ARG A 91 -2.44 21.32 13.28
C ARG A 91 -3.60 20.84 12.40
N GLY A 92 -3.98 19.57 12.49
CA GLY A 92 -5.06 18.99 11.70
C GLY A 92 -4.72 18.71 10.24
N ARG A 93 -3.45 18.87 9.82
CA ARG A 93 -3.02 18.56 8.44
C ARG A 93 -2.62 17.10 8.33
N MET A 94 -2.93 16.50 7.19
CA MET A 94 -2.52 15.13 6.88
C MET A 94 -1.10 15.11 6.32
N LEU A 95 -0.26 14.24 6.89
CA LEU A 95 1.09 13.92 6.43
C LEU A 95 1.12 12.47 5.97
N LEU A 96 1.75 12.20 4.83
CA LEU A 96 1.99 10.85 4.33
C LEU A 96 3.44 10.48 4.53
N HIS A 97 3.71 9.68 5.55
CA HIS A 97 5.02 9.09 5.73
C HIS A 97 5.10 7.90 4.77
N SER A 98 5.88 8.01 3.70
CA SER A 98 6.21 6.83 2.90
C SER A 98 6.82 5.81 3.85
N ALA A 99 6.27 4.61 3.88
CA ALA A 99 6.88 3.52 4.62
C ALA A 99 8.11 3.12 3.80
N GLY A 100 9.19 3.91 3.93
CA GLY A 100 10.42 3.77 3.15
C GLY A 100 10.79 2.31 3.11
N SER A 101 10.66 1.70 1.92
CA SER A 101 11.04 0.34 1.60
C SER A 101 10.91 -0.64 2.78
N ALA A 102 9.71 -0.78 3.36
CA ALA A 102 9.44 -1.96 4.16
C ALA A 102 9.39 -3.14 3.19
N THR A 103 10.54 -3.81 3.05
CA THR A 103 10.76 -5.14 2.49
C THR A 103 9.46 -5.92 2.47
N ILE A 104 9.10 -6.37 1.26
CA ILE A 104 8.14 -7.43 0.95
C ILE A 104 7.96 -8.35 2.18
N GLN A 105 6.96 -8.07 3.01
CA GLN A 105 6.41 -9.11 3.88
C GLN A 105 5.50 -9.93 2.99
N THR A 106 6.15 -10.80 2.21
CA THR A 106 5.55 -12.00 1.66
C THR A 106 4.84 -12.66 2.81
N THR A 107 3.52 -12.54 2.82
CA THR A 107 2.68 -13.39 3.63
C THR A 107 3.01 -14.81 3.22
N PRO A 108 3.52 -15.70 4.09
CA PRO A 108 3.19 -17.09 3.87
C PRO A 108 1.66 -17.18 3.99
N PRO A 109 0.94 -17.71 2.99
CA PRO A 109 -0.47 -17.98 3.18
C PRO A 109 -0.59 -18.89 4.40
N ARG A 110 -1.35 -18.44 5.41
CA ARG A 110 -1.89 -19.33 6.43
C ARG A 110 -2.87 -20.26 5.71
N THR A 111 -2.33 -21.31 5.11
CA THR A 111 -3.07 -22.53 4.82
C THR A 111 -3.47 -23.07 6.18
N SER A 112 -4.66 -22.71 6.65
CA SER A 112 -5.34 -23.43 7.70
C SER A 112 -5.80 -24.77 7.12
N SER A 113 -4.85 -25.66 6.82
CA SER A 113 -5.15 -27.07 6.70
C SER A 113 -5.47 -27.56 8.11
N VAL A 114 -6.74 -27.40 8.50
CA VAL A 114 -7.32 -28.22 9.57
C VAL A 114 -7.36 -29.64 9.00
N PHE A 115 -6.24 -30.33 9.19
CA PHE A 115 -6.05 -31.73 8.88
C PHE A 115 -6.82 -32.53 9.93
N TRP A 116 -8.05 -32.90 9.59
CA TRP A 116 -8.84 -33.90 10.31
C TRP A 116 -8.34 -35.29 9.89
N PRO A 117 -7.78 -36.13 10.79
CA PRO A 117 -7.45 -37.50 10.45
C PRO A 117 -8.73 -38.33 10.40
N GLY A 118 -9.39 -38.31 9.24
CA GLY A 118 -10.52 -39.17 8.90
C GLY A 118 -10.07 -40.62 8.78
N LYS A 119 -10.65 -41.47 9.64
CA LYS A 119 -10.48 -42.94 9.67
C LYS A 119 -10.62 -43.57 8.28
N LYS A 120 -9.61 -44.38 7.98
CA LYS A 120 -9.52 -45.41 6.93
C LYS A 120 -10.79 -46.29 6.87
N GLY A 121 -11.51 -46.24 5.74
CA GLY A 121 -12.63 -47.14 5.44
C GLY A 121 -12.58 -47.61 3.98
N LYS A 122 -12.21 -48.87 3.78
CA LYS A 122 -12.20 -49.60 2.49
C LYS A 122 -13.61 -49.81 1.95
N GLY A 123 -13.80 -49.71 0.63
CA GLY A 123 -14.93 -50.31 -0.11
C GLY A 123 -15.04 -49.76 -1.54
N LYS A 124 -14.34 -50.34 -2.53
CA LYS A 124 -14.84 -51.34 -3.51
C LYS A 124 -16.17 -50.98 -4.20
N GLY A 125 -16.11 -50.88 -5.54
CA GLY A 125 -17.25 -51.13 -6.44
C GLY A 125 -17.47 -50.01 -7.46
N LYS A 126 -16.96 -50.11 -8.70
CA LYS A 126 -17.48 -50.85 -9.87
C LYS A 126 -18.17 -49.90 -10.88
N HIS A 127 -17.51 -49.74 -12.03
CA HIS A 127 -18.00 -49.57 -13.40
C HIS A 127 -19.50 -49.34 -13.67
N LYS A 128 -19.80 -48.33 -14.51
CA LYS A 128 -20.45 -48.43 -15.84
C LYS A 128 -20.52 -47.02 -16.47
N ARG A 129 -19.69 -46.67 -17.46
CA ARG A 129 -19.88 -46.78 -18.93
C ARG A 129 -21.16 -46.15 -19.52
N LYS A 130 -20.89 -45.10 -20.32
CA LYS A 130 -21.37 -44.76 -21.69
C LYS A 130 -22.82 -44.33 -21.97
N HIS A 131 -22.87 -43.22 -22.74
CA HIS A 131 -23.73 -42.85 -23.88
C HIS A 131 -25.26 -42.95 -23.74
N LYS A 132 -25.93 -41.83 -24.00
CA LYS A 132 -26.48 -41.53 -25.33
C LYS A 132 -26.66 -40.02 -25.50
#